data_AF-A0A6J4H704-F1
#
_entry.id   AF-A0A6J4H704-F1
#
_cell.length_a   1.000
_cell.length_b   1.000
_cell.length_c   1.000
_cell.angle_alpha   90.00
_cell.angle_beta   90.00
_cell.angle_gamma   90.00
#
_symmetry.space_group_name_H-M   'P 1'
#
loop_
_entity.id
_entity.type
_entity.pdbx_description
1 polymer ?
#
loop_
_entity_poly.entity_id
_entity_poly.type
_entity_poly.pdbx_seq_one_letter_code
_entity_poly.pdbx_strand_id
1 'polypeptide(L)'
;MDVRIVGVNLPGLRCGPYENIHVGVQRRTDVVDLFPGDAGEAVWDFEVKRTPADGDLRGPYVQGRRGERFVYLSWGTVDASGTFEMFRRAKLM
;
A
#
# COMPACT_ATOMS: atom_id res chain seq x y z
N MET A 1 -5.51 -8.79 -14.25
CA MET A 1 -5.27 -7.39 -14.64
C MET A 1 -4.14 -6.94 -13.77
N ASP A 2 -3.11 -6.41 -14.39
CA ASP A 2 -1.89 -6.04 -13.69
C ASP A 2 -2.01 -4.58 -13.26
N VAL A 3 -1.71 -4.33 -12.00
CA VAL A 3 -1.71 -2.99 -11.42
C VAL A 3 -0.28 -2.67 -11.04
N ARG A 4 0.18 -1.50 -11.50
CA ARG A 4 1.46 -0.92 -11.11
C ARG A 4 1.20 0.41 -10.40
N ILE A 5 1.72 0.55 -9.19
CA ILE A 5 1.79 1.83 -8.47
C ILE A 5 3.26 2.26 -8.46
N VAL A 6 3.51 3.50 -8.90
CA VAL A 6 4.84 4.12 -8.85
C VAL A 6 4.77 5.33 -7.93
N GLY A 7 5.57 5.30 -6.86
CA GLY A 7 5.73 6.38 -5.91
C GLY A 7 7.08 7.09 -6.11
N VAL A 8 7.04 8.42 -6.18
CA VAL A 8 8.21 9.30 -6.18
C VAL A 8 7.99 10.38 -5.13
N ASN A 9 9.07 11.04 -4.68
CA ASN A 9 9.03 12.04 -3.60
C ASN A 9 8.31 11.48 -2.35
N LEU A 10 8.78 10.30 -1.90
CA LEU A 10 8.31 9.65 -0.69
C LEU A 10 8.50 10.56 0.54
N PRO A 11 7.76 10.33 1.65
CA PRO A 11 7.63 11.30 2.76
C PRO A 11 8.91 11.59 3.57
N GLY A 12 10.03 10.96 3.25
CA GLY A 12 11.24 10.93 4.05
C GLY A 12 11.15 9.95 5.23
N LEU A 13 12.27 9.73 5.91
CA LEU A 13 12.34 8.82 7.07
C LEU A 13 11.71 9.38 8.35
N ARG A 14 11.40 10.68 8.39
CA ARG A 14 10.93 11.38 9.60
C ARG A 14 9.80 12.35 9.26
N CYS A 15 8.73 12.33 10.05
CA CYS A 15 7.60 13.26 9.91
C CYS A 15 6.91 13.42 11.27
N GLY A 16 7.03 14.60 11.90
CA GLY A 16 6.51 14.81 13.25
C GLY A 16 7.11 13.82 14.26
N PRO A 17 6.29 13.04 15.00
CA PRO A 17 6.78 12.05 15.97
C PRO A 17 7.23 10.72 15.33
N TYR A 18 7.05 10.55 14.03
CA TYR A 18 7.33 9.29 13.34
C TYR A 18 8.75 9.27 12.78
N GLU A 19 9.42 8.13 12.95
CA GLU A 19 10.77 7.86 12.47
C GLU A 19 10.82 6.47 11.80
N ASN A 20 11.86 6.20 11.02
CA ASN A 20 11.99 4.96 10.23
C ASN A 20 10.72 4.65 9.41
N ILE A 21 10.19 5.70 8.78
CA ILE A 21 8.94 5.63 8.03
C ILE A 21 9.14 4.74 6.81
N HIS A 22 8.17 3.85 6.59
CA HIS A 22 8.05 3.02 5.40
C HIS A 22 6.67 3.17 4.77
N VAL A 23 6.61 2.91 3.47
CA VAL A 23 5.39 2.90 2.68
C VAL A 23 5.21 1.52 2.07
N GLY A 24 4.00 0.99 2.07
CA GLY A 24 3.69 -0.29 1.43
C GLY A 24 2.23 -0.42 1.03
N VAL A 25 1.92 -1.51 0.34
CA VAL A 25 0.57 -1.82 -0.12
C VAL A 25 -0.11 -2.82 0.80
N GLN A 26 -1.42 -2.66 1.03
CA GLN A 26 -2.15 -3.59 1.88
C GLN A 26 -2.59 -4.83 1.10
N ARG A 27 -2.21 -6.01 1.60
CA ARG A 27 -2.64 -7.33 1.15
C ARG A 27 -3.45 -8.00 2.25
N ARG A 28 -4.76 -8.10 2.05
CA ARG A 28 -5.74 -8.51 3.07
C ARG A 28 -5.65 -7.60 4.29
N THR A 29 -5.08 -8.09 5.39
CA THR A 29 -4.88 -7.36 6.65
C THR A 29 -3.49 -6.78 6.78
N ASP A 30 -2.53 -7.28 6.00
CA ASP A 30 -1.11 -7.02 6.21
C ASP A 30 -0.63 -5.93 5.24
N VAL A 31 0.31 -5.10 5.68
CA VAL A 31 1.03 -4.18 4.78
C VAL A 31 2.30 -4.88 4.35
N VAL A 32 2.50 -5.01 3.03
CA VAL A 32 3.59 -5.75 2.43
C VAL A 32 4.38 -4.85 1.48
N ASP A 33 5.52 -5.38 1.00
CA ASP A 33 6.38 -4.72 0.02
C ASP A 33 6.78 -3.31 0.48
N LEU A 34 7.36 -3.24 1.68
CA LEU A 34 7.73 -1.98 2.33
C LEU A 34 8.94 -1.34 1.64
N PHE A 35 8.82 -0.06 1.33
CA PHE A 35 9.92 0.79 0.89
C PHE A 35 10.23 1.84 1.96
N PRO A 36 11.50 2.13 2.23
CA PRO A 36 11.89 3.26 3.07
C PRO A 36 11.28 4.57 2.56
N GLY A 37 10.88 5.44 3.47
CA GLY A 37 10.25 6.71 3.16
C GLY A 37 11.16 7.69 2.40
N ASP A 38 12.47 7.45 2.35
CA ASP A 38 13.44 8.23 1.58
C ASP A 38 13.93 7.51 0.30
N ALA A 39 13.31 6.39 -0.08
CA ALA A 39 13.60 5.76 -1.36
C ALA A 39 13.36 6.76 -2.51
N GLY A 40 14.26 6.78 -3.50
CA GLY A 40 14.10 7.66 -4.66
C GLY A 40 12.86 7.32 -5.52
N GLU A 41 12.52 6.03 -5.56
CA GLU A 41 11.34 5.49 -6.21
C GLU A 41 10.87 4.24 -5.46
N ALA A 42 9.56 4.02 -5.41
CA ALA A 42 8.96 2.78 -4.92
C ALA A 42 7.97 2.25 -5.97
N VAL A 43 8.10 0.98 -6.32
CA VAL A 43 7.26 0.33 -7.34
C VAL A 43 6.57 -0.88 -6.71
N TRP A 44 5.24 -0.90 -6.81
CA TRP A 44 4.43 -2.04 -6.41
C TRP A 44 3.71 -2.59 -7.62
N ASP A 45 3.98 -3.86 -7.92
CA ASP A 45 3.34 -4.62 -8.98
C ASP A 45 2.52 -5.76 -8.38
N PHE A 46 1.24 -5.82 -8.71
CA PHE A 46 0.37 -6.91 -8.26
C PHE A 46 -0.82 -7.13 -9.18
N GLU A 47 -1.38 -8.33 -9.10
CA GLU A 47 -2.55 -8.70 -9.88
C GLU A 47 -3.86 -8.43 -9.14
N VAL A 48 -4.83 -7.91 -9.89
CA VAL A 48 -6.24 -7.87 -9.51
C VAL A 48 -7.06 -8.72 -10.48
N LYS A 49 -8.07 -9.39 -9.93
CA LYS A 49 -8.99 -10.24 -10.68
C LYS A 49 -10.26 -9.48 -10.98
N ARG A 50 -10.64 -9.41 -12.25
CA ARG A 50 -11.95 -8.91 -12.69
C ARG A 50 -12.91 -10.09 -12.83
N THR A 51 -14.07 -10.02 -12.19
CA THR A 51 -15.09 -11.06 -12.28
C THR A 51 -15.77 -11.03 -13.67
N PRO A 52 -15.97 -12.19 -14.33
CA PRO A 52 -16.58 -12.21 -15.66
C PRO A 52 -18.06 -11.77 -15.69
N ALA A 53 -18.80 -12.06 -14.63
CA ALA A 53 -20.25 -11.84 -14.59
C ALA A 53 -20.64 -10.36 -14.65
N ASP A 54 -19.83 -9.51 -14.01
CA ASP A 54 -20.25 -8.16 -13.68
C ASP A 54 -19.11 -7.15 -13.53
N GLY A 55 -17.88 -7.57 -13.85
CA GLY A 55 -16.71 -6.70 -13.92
C GLY A 55 -16.15 -6.19 -12.59
N ASP A 56 -16.63 -6.71 -11.44
CA ASP A 56 -16.13 -6.33 -10.13
C ASP A 56 -14.68 -6.75 -9.93
N LEU A 57 -13.94 -5.93 -9.18
CA LEU A 57 -12.54 -6.19 -8.87
C LEU A 57 -12.43 -6.97 -7.56
N ARG A 58 -11.59 -8.00 -7.57
CA ARG A 58 -11.32 -8.92 -6.46
C ARG A 58 -9.84 -9.22 -6.40
N GLY A 59 -9.42 -9.78 -5.29
CA GLY A 59 -8.04 -10.17 -5.06
C GLY A 59 -7.58 -9.74 -3.67
N PRO A 60 -6.40 -10.19 -3.25
CA PRO A 60 -5.94 -9.95 -1.89
C PRO A 60 -5.56 -8.47 -1.64
N TYR A 61 -5.25 -7.69 -2.69
CA TYR A 61 -4.95 -6.25 -2.58
C TYR A 61 -6.19 -5.36 -2.69
N VAL A 62 -7.33 -5.92 -3.13
CA VAL A 62 -8.56 -5.15 -3.38
C VAL A 62 -9.41 -5.10 -2.12
N GLN A 63 -9.80 -3.89 -1.74
CA GLN A 63 -10.57 -3.59 -0.53
C GLN A 63 -11.93 -2.95 -0.90
N GLY A 64 -12.75 -2.68 0.11
CA GLY A 64 -14.04 -2.01 -0.06
C GLY A 64 -15.17 -2.94 -0.48
N ARG A 65 -16.37 -2.38 -0.66
CA ARG A 65 -17.54 -3.12 -1.16
C ARG A 65 -17.58 -3.05 -2.69
N ARG A 66 -18.45 -3.88 -3.28
CA ARG A 66 -18.74 -3.83 -4.71
C ARG A 66 -19.12 -2.40 -5.12
N GLY A 67 -18.53 -1.89 -6.21
CA GLY A 67 -18.75 -0.52 -6.71
C GLY A 67 -17.88 0.55 -6.03
N GLU A 68 -17.18 0.22 -4.96
CA GLU A 68 -16.28 1.12 -4.21
C GLU A 68 -14.95 0.41 -3.94
N ARG A 69 -14.42 -0.28 -4.96
CA ARG A 69 -13.17 -1.03 -4.87
C ARG A 69 -11.99 -0.07 -4.89
N PHE A 70 -11.04 -0.31 -4.01
CA PHE A 70 -9.80 0.48 -3.93
C PHE A 70 -8.64 -0.40 -3.45
N VAL A 71 -7.42 0.11 -3.56
CA VAL A 71 -6.22 -0.45 -2.91
C VAL A 71 -5.77 0.51 -1.82
N TYR A 72 -5.22 -0.01 -0.72
CA TYR A 72 -4.58 0.84 0.29
C TYR A 72 -3.09 0.99 0.02
N LEU A 73 -2.64 2.23 -0.01
CA LEU A 73 -1.26 2.60 0.24
C LEU A 73 -1.15 3.06 1.71
N SER A 74 -0.20 2.51 2.44
CA SER A 74 -0.11 2.65 3.89
C SER A 74 1.26 3.16 4.30
N TRP A 75 1.28 4.06 5.29
CA TRP A 75 2.46 4.61 5.93
C TRP A 75 2.52 4.12 7.36
N GLY A 76 3.71 3.76 7.79
CA GLY A 76 3.97 3.29 9.13
C GLY A 76 5.42 3.43 9.50
N THR A 77 5.72 3.18 10.76
CA THR A 77 7.08 3.10 11.29
C THR A 77 7.48 1.63 11.38
N VAL A 78 8.75 1.34 11.11
CA VAL A 78 9.32 0.01 11.34
C VAL A 78 10.18 0.06 12.60
N ASP A 79 9.90 -0.80 13.57
CA ASP A 79 10.69 -0.85 14.81
C ASP A 79 11.99 -1.66 14.65
N ALA A 80 12.78 -1.75 15.72
CA ALA A 80 14.05 -2.49 15.72
C ALA A 80 13.89 -4.01 15.48
N SER A 81 12.70 -4.56 15.68
CA SER A 81 12.38 -5.97 15.38
C SER A 81 11.93 -6.19 13.93
N GLY A 82 11.78 -5.12 13.15
CA GLY A 82 11.23 -5.16 11.80
C GLY A 82 9.70 -5.14 11.75
N THR A 83 9.02 -4.88 12.87
CA THR A 83 7.56 -4.83 12.92
C THR A 83 7.06 -3.49 12.39
N PHE A 84 6.11 -3.55 11.45
CA PHE A 84 5.48 -2.36 10.86
C PHE A 84 4.25 -1.94 11.67
N GLU A 85 4.23 -0.69 12.14
CA GLU A 85 3.09 -0.07 12.80
C GLU A 85 2.52 1.06 11.93
N MET A 86 1.29 0.88 11.45
CA MET A 86 0.61 1.84 10.57
C MET A 86 0.15 3.07 11.35
N PHE A 87 0.42 4.28 10.83
CA PHE A 87 -0.17 5.51 11.35
C PHE A 87 -1.03 6.27 10.33
N ARG A 88 -0.92 5.97 9.03
CA ARG A 88 -1.73 6.63 7.97
C ARG A 88 -1.94 5.72 6.78
N ARG A 89 -3.03 5.93 6.05
CA ARG A 89 -3.33 5.23 4.79
C ARG A 89 -4.12 6.10 3.83
N ALA A 90 -3.99 5.81 2.54
CA ALA A 90 -4.72 6.42 1.44
C ALA A 90 -5.39 5.33 0.60
N LYS A 91 -6.61 5.61 0.12
CA LYS A 91 -7.30 4.78 -0.85
C LYS A 91 -6.89 5.23 -2.25
N LEU A 92 -6.49 4.28 -3.08
CA LEU A 92 -6.17 4.50 -4.49
C LEU A 92 -7.20 3.79 -5.37
N MET A 93 -7.52 4.44 -6.50
CA MET A 93 -8.65 4.20 -7.43
C MET A 93 -9.94 4.94 -7.08
#